data_AF-A0A7C6RVS3-F1
#
_entry.id   AF-A0A7C6RVS3-F1
#
_cell.length_a   1.000
_cell.length_b   1.000
_cell.length_c   1.000
_cell.angle_alpha   90.00
_cell.angle_beta   90.00
_cell.angle_gamma   90.00
#
_symmetry.space_group_name_H-M   'P 1'
#
loop_
_entity.id
_entity.type
_entity.pdbx_description
1 polymer ?
#
loop_
_entity_poly.entity_id
_entity_poly.type
_entity_poly.pdbx_seq_one_letter_code
_entity_poly.pdbx_strand_id
1 'polypeptide(L)'
;AAPPTYDSLLEASFAQRWAKLDTPWVLEREVEIVDLKGTVFVPDFALRHPDGRVAHVEIMGFWHPDYLRRKLDKLRRAAMPDLILAVSDRLNVGADDLDALPGPVVFFKGKLEPRHVLAVLEP
;
A
#
# COMPACT_ATOMS: atom_id res chain seq x y z
N ALA A 1 -20.44 8.58 -15.17
CA ALA A 1 -19.28 9.41 -14.80
C ALA A 1 -18.06 8.52 -14.89
N ALA A 2 -16.93 8.99 -15.42
CA ALA A 2 -15.67 8.28 -15.19
C ALA A 2 -15.46 8.21 -13.66
N PRO A 3 -15.07 7.06 -13.09
CA PRO A 3 -14.72 7.01 -11.68
C PRO A 3 -13.67 8.08 -11.38
N PRO A 4 -13.67 8.68 -10.17
CA PRO A 4 -12.61 9.59 -9.78
C PRO A 4 -11.26 8.89 -9.97
N THR A 5 -10.25 9.63 -10.45
CA THR A 5 -8.95 9.05 -10.80
C THR A 5 -8.19 8.51 -9.60
N TYR A 6 -8.66 8.78 -8.36
CA TYR A 6 -8.15 8.31 -7.07
C TYR A 6 -9.27 8.32 -6.02
N ASP A 7 -9.26 7.35 -5.09
CA ASP A 7 -10.29 7.23 -4.05
C ASP A 7 -10.01 8.19 -2.88
N SER A 8 -8.76 8.66 -2.77
CA SER A 8 -8.37 9.66 -1.80
C SER A 8 -7.35 10.68 -2.32
N LEU A 9 -7.30 11.85 -1.66
CA LEU A 9 -6.26 12.86 -1.89
C LEU A 9 -4.86 12.34 -1.55
N LEU A 10 -4.75 11.35 -0.66
CA LEU A 10 -3.46 10.73 -0.30
C LEU A 10 -2.92 9.94 -1.48
N GLU A 11 -3.73 9.08 -2.08
CA GLU A 11 -3.37 8.31 -3.28
C GLU A 11 -3.01 9.23 -4.45
N ALA A 12 -3.86 10.24 -4.73
CA ALA A 12 -3.61 11.20 -5.81
C ALA A 12 -2.27 11.92 -5.61
N SER A 13 -2.02 12.38 -4.38
CA SER A 13 -0.79 13.09 -4.05
C SER A 13 0.44 12.17 -4.11
N PHE A 14 0.30 10.91 -3.71
CA PHE A 14 1.35 9.91 -3.81
C PHE A 14 1.73 9.64 -5.27
N ALA A 15 0.76 9.33 -6.13
CA ALA A 15 1.01 9.05 -7.54
C ALA A 15 1.62 10.24 -8.29
N GLN A 16 1.15 11.46 -8.02
CA GLN A 16 1.74 12.69 -8.59
C GLN A 16 3.21 12.90 -8.18
N ARG A 17 3.58 12.49 -6.96
CA ARG A 17 4.97 12.55 -6.51
C ARG A 17 5.79 11.41 -7.11
N TRP A 18 5.23 10.20 -7.19
CA TRP A 18 5.90 9.04 -7.79
C TRP A 18 6.35 9.32 -9.22
N ALA A 19 5.49 9.95 -10.03
CA ALA A 19 5.79 10.33 -11.41
C ALA A 19 7.00 11.28 -11.56
N LYS A 20 7.49 11.87 -10.46
CA LYS A 20 8.67 12.75 -10.44
C LYS A 20 9.94 12.05 -9.95
N LEU A 21 9.86 10.79 -9.54
CA LEU A 21 11.02 10.01 -9.14
C LEU A 21 11.73 9.47 -10.37
N ASP A 22 13.06 9.51 -10.32
CA ASP A 22 13.91 8.81 -11.28
C ASP A 22 14.09 7.38 -10.78
N THR A 23 13.19 6.49 -11.19
CA THR A 23 13.16 5.09 -10.78
C THR A 23 12.67 4.20 -11.92
N PRO A 24 13.22 3.00 -12.08
CA PRO A 24 12.69 2.02 -13.04
C PRO A 24 11.30 1.48 -12.66
N TRP A 25 10.87 1.64 -11.40
CA TRP A 25 9.58 1.16 -10.92
C TRP A 25 8.40 1.98 -11.48
N VAL A 26 7.55 1.31 -12.24
CA VAL A 26 6.33 1.88 -12.81
C VAL A 26 5.19 1.73 -11.81
N LEU A 27 4.56 2.85 -11.44
CA LEU A 27 3.36 2.87 -10.60
C LEU A 27 2.11 2.74 -11.45
N GLU A 28 1.35 1.70 -11.21
CA GLU A 28 0.06 1.41 -11.84
C GLU A 28 -1.04 1.49 -10.78
N ARG A 29 -2.19 2.08 -11.15
CA ARG A 29 -3.41 2.10 -10.32
C ARG A 29 -4.23 0.84 -10.55
N GLU A 30 -4.89 0.35 -9.49
CA GLU A 30 -5.94 -0.69 -9.56
C GLU A 30 -5.59 -1.87 -10.46
N VAL A 31 -4.63 -2.67 -10.03
CA VAL A 31 -3.87 -3.46 -11.00
C VAL A 31 -4.27 -4.93 -11.05
N GLU A 32 -4.73 -5.53 -9.97
CA GLU A 32 -5.19 -6.93 -10.03
C GLU A 32 -5.97 -7.31 -8.78
N ILE A 33 -7.04 -8.09 -8.96
CA ILE A 33 -7.61 -8.85 -7.85
C ILE A 33 -6.56 -9.87 -7.45
N VAL A 34 -5.99 -9.69 -6.26
CA VAL A 34 -5.18 -10.74 -5.66
C VAL A 34 -6.15 -11.77 -5.09
N ASP A 35 -6.19 -12.96 -5.69
CA ASP A 35 -6.95 -14.08 -5.15
C ASP A 35 -6.20 -14.64 -3.94
N LEU A 36 -6.74 -14.33 -2.76
CA LEU A 36 -6.22 -14.77 -1.48
C LEU A 36 -7.04 -15.94 -0.97
N LYS A 37 -6.98 -17.08 -1.67
CA LYS A 37 -7.57 -18.38 -1.26
C LYS A 37 -8.92 -18.23 -0.55
N GLY A 38 -9.86 -17.52 -1.17
CA GLY A 38 -11.21 -17.29 -0.63
C GLY A 38 -11.51 -15.86 -0.17
N THR A 39 -10.63 -14.89 -0.40
CA THR A 39 -10.94 -13.45 -0.29
C THR A 39 -10.26 -12.69 -1.42
N VAL A 40 -10.97 -11.70 -1.97
CA VAL A 40 -10.42 -10.75 -2.94
C VAL A 40 -9.84 -9.57 -2.19
N PHE A 41 -8.60 -9.23 -2.51
CA PHE A 41 -7.96 -7.98 -2.08
C PHE A 41 -7.51 -7.22 -3.31
N VAL A 42 -7.82 -5.92 -3.33
CA VAL A 42 -7.40 -5.00 -4.39
C VAL A 42 -6.57 -3.93 -3.69
N PRO A 43 -5.25 -3.91 -3.89
CA PRO A 43 -4.40 -2.86 -3.36
C PRO A 43 -4.61 -1.56 -4.13
N ASP A 44 -4.36 -0.43 -3.48
CA ASP A 44 -4.46 0.91 -4.10
C ASP A 44 -3.56 1.04 -5.35
N PHE A 45 -2.36 0.45 -5.29
CA PHE A 45 -1.37 0.48 -6.38
C PHE A 45 -0.63 -0.84 -6.55
N ALA A 46 -0.12 -1.08 -7.76
CA ALA A 46 0.99 -1.99 -8.00
C ALA A 46 2.20 -1.25 -8.57
N LEU A 47 3.38 -1.75 -8.20
CA LEU A 47 4.67 -1.29 -8.62
C LEU A 47 5.32 -2.41 -9.42
N ARG A 48 5.59 -2.15 -10.70
CA ARG A 48 6.20 -3.12 -11.61
C ARG A 48 7.60 -2.67 -11.96
N HIS A 49 8.57 -3.55 -11.76
CA HIS A 49 9.94 -3.32 -12.17
C HIS A 49 10.22 -4.04 -13.51
N PRO A 50 11.05 -3.46 -14.41
CA PRO A 50 11.39 -4.07 -15.69
C PRO A 50 12.06 -5.46 -15.63
N ASP A 51 12.63 -5.83 -14.46
CA ASP A 51 13.21 -7.16 -14.22
C ASP A 51 12.17 -8.24 -13.87
N GLY A 52 10.89 -7.87 -13.80
CA GLY A 52 9.78 -8.77 -13.46
C GLY A 52 9.37 -8.77 -11.98
N ARG A 53 10.05 -8.02 -11.10
CA ARG A 53 9.56 -7.83 -9.72
C ARG A 53 8.25 -7.05 -9.72
N VAL A 54 7.33 -7.48 -8.86
CA VAL A 54 6.06 -6.80 -8.60
C VAL A 54 5.92 -6.62 -7.09
N ALA A 55 5.48 -5.44 -6.69
CA ALA A 55 5.09 -5.15 -5.32
C ALA A 55 3.76 -4.40 -5.32
N HIS A 56 3.01 -4.51 -4.23
CA HIS A 56 1.72 -3.86 -4.06
C HIS A 56 1.81 -2.80 -2.98
N VAL A 57 1.03 -1.72 -3.07
CA VAL A 57 1.00 -0.67 -2.05
C VAL A 57 -0.43 -0.44 -1.60
N GLU A 58 -0.63 -0.44 -0.28
CA GLU A 58 -1.90 -0.14 0.36
C GLU A 58 -1.72 1.05 1.32
N ILE A 59 -2.46 2.14 1.10
CA ILE A 59 -2.36 3.39 1.86
C ILE A 59 -3.47 3.48 2.91
N MET A 60 -3.10 3.26 4.18
CA MET A 60 -4.00 3.43 5.32
C MET A 60 -3.95 4.86 5.87
N GLY A 61 -4.78 5.74 5.31
CA GLY A 61 -4.84 7.17 5.65
C GLY A 61 -5.76 7.56 6.80
N PHE A 62 -7.02 7.12 6.77
CA PHE A 62 -8.04 7.46 7.78
C PHE A 62 -9.10 6.36 7.85
N TRP A 63 -9.23 5.71 9.01
CA TRP A 63 -10.17 4.62 9.21
C TRP A 63 -10.68 4.61 10.66
N HIS A 64 -11.92 4.16 10.86
CA HIS A 64 -12.41 3.86 12.20
C HIS A 64 -11.60 2.69 12.80
N PRO A 65 -11.21 2.71 14.09
CA PRO A 65 -10.36 1.66 14.68
C PRO A 65 -10.86 0.23 14.44
N ASP A 66 -12.17 -0.01 14.54
CA ASP A 66 -12.76 -1.32 14.29
C ASP A 66 -12.61 -1.78 12.83
N TYR A 67 -12.61 -0.85 11.88
CA TYR A 67 -12.38 -1.17 10.49
C TYR A 67 -10.92 -1.54 10.25
N LEU A 68 -9.99 -0.79 10.84
CA LEU A 68 -8.56 -1.05 10.72
C LEU A 68 -8.20 -2.46 11.18
N ARG A 69 -8.70 -2.90 12.35
CA ARG A 69 -8.45 -4.26 12.87
C ARG A 69 -8.92 -5.35 11.89
N ARG A 70 -10.14 -5.22 11.36
CA ARG A 70 -10.67 -6.17 10.36
C ARG A 70 -9.85 -6.17 9.06
N LYS A 71 -9.34 -5.01 8.64
CA LYS A 71 -8.48 -4.90 7.46
C LYS A 71 -7.14 -5.60 7.70
N LEU A 72 -6.49 -5.33 8.83
CA LEU A 72 -5.26 -6.00 9.23
C LEU A 72 -5.43 -7.53 9.30
N ASP A 73 -6.52 -8.02 9.89
CA ASP A 73 -6.80 -9.46 9.92
C ASP A 73 -6.94 -10.08 8.53
N LYS A 74 -7.56 -9.35 7.57
CA LYS A 74 -7.63 -9.80 6.17
C LYS A 74 -6.24 -9.82 5.53
N LEU A 75 -5.43 -8.80 5.75
CA LEU A 75 -4.07 -8.71 5.21
C LEU A 75 -3.14 -9.80 5.79
N ARG A 76 -3.29 -10.14 7.07
CA ARG A 76 -2.56 -11.28 7.68
C ARG A 76 -2.93 -12.60 7.00
N ARG A 77 -4.22 -12.81 6.74
CA ARG A 77 -4.71 -14.02 6.04
C ARG A 77 -4.31 -14.04 4.57
N ALA A 78 -4.18 -12.86 3.95
CA ALA A 78 -3.68 -12.70 2.59
C ALA A 78 -2.29 -13.30 2.43
N ALA A 79 -1.46 -13.18 3.47
CA ALA A 79 -0.10 -13.68 3.51
C ALA A 79 0.75 -13.19 2.30
N MET A 80 0.54 -11.94 1.85
CA MET A 80 1.25 -11.33 0.71
C MET A 80 2.58 -10.69 1.15
N PRO A 81 3.74 -11.31 0.88
CA PRO A 81 5.03 -10.75 1.30
C PRO A 81 5.45 -9.51 0.49
N ASP A 82 4.88 -9.34 -0.69
CA ASP A 82 5.13 -8.25 -1.64
C ASP A 82 4.20 -7.05 -1.43
N LEU A 83 3.34 -7.08 -0.41
CA LEU A 83 2.46 -5.98 -0.05
C LEU A 83 3.15 -5.00 0.92
N ILE A 84 3.37 -3.79 0.46
CA ILE A 84 3.83 -2.66 1.26
C ILE A 84 2.61 -1.97 1.89
N LEU A 85 2.55 -1.98 3.21
CA LEU A 85 1.49 -1.29 3.95
C LEU A 85 1.96 0.09 4.39
N ALA A 86 1.43 1.15 3.77
CA ALA A 86 1.71 2.52 4.15
C ALA A 86 0.73 3.00 5.23
N VAL A 87 1.20 3.25 6.44
CA VAL A 87 0.35 3.53 7.61
C VAL A 87 0.51 4.96 8.09
N SER A 88 -0.60 5.69 8.16
CA SER A 88 -0.64 7.01 8.79
C SER A 88 -0.32 6.90 10.28
N ASP A 89 0.60 7.73 10.79
CA ASP A 89 0.96 7.80 12.21
C ASP A 89 -0.24 8.14 13.13
N ARG A 90 -1.30 8.71 12.55
CA ARG A 90 -2.55 9.04 13.24
C ARG A 90 -3.41 7.83 13.58
N LEU A 91 -3.16 6.67 12.98
CA LEU A 91 -3.99 5.48 13.17
C LEU A 91 -3.73 4.73 14.50
N ASN A 92 -2.80 5.21 15.34
CA ASN A 92 -2.46 4.62 16.65
C ASN A 92 -2.39 3.09 16.63
N VAL A 93 -1.71 2.56 15.61
CA VAL A 93 -1.53 1.11 15.39
C VAL A 93 -0.32 0.66 16.19
N GLY A 94 -0.45 -0.41 16.97
CA GLY A 94 0.66 -0.96 17.75
C GLY A 94 1.65 -1.73 16.88
N ALA A 95 2.86 -1.98 17.41
CA ALA A 95 3.82 -2.89 16.74
C ALA A 95 3.22 -4.30 16.60
N ASP A 96 2.59 -4.82 17.66
CA ASP A 96 1.91 -6.12 17.67
C ASP A 96 0.82 -6.26 16.58
N ASP A 97 0.20 -5.15 16.17
CA ASP A 97 -0.80 -5.15 15.12
C ASP A 97 -0.18 -5.38 13.72
N LEU A 98 1.11 -5.09 13.56
CA LEU A 98 1.83 -5.08 12.30
C LEU A 98 2.83 -6.24 12.20
N ASP A 99 3.34 -6.76 13.31
CA ASP A 99 4.33 -7.85 13.36
C ASP A 99 3.87 -9.14 12.69
N ALA A 100 2.55 -9.36 12.61
CA ALA A 100 1.97 -10.53 11.95
C ALA A 100 1.79 -10.35 10.43
N LEU A 101 2.13 -9.18 9.88
CA LEU A 101 2.07 -8.93 8.44
C LEU A 101 3.37 -9.40 7.78
N PRO A 102 3.30 -10.16 6.67
CA PRO A 102 4.48 -10.70 6.00
C PRO A 102 5.25 -9.68 5.17
N GLY A 103 4.61 -8.56 4.80
CA GLY A 103 5.19 -7.54 3.94
C GLY A 103 5.69 -6.32 4.72
N PRO A 104 6.49 -5.45 4.07
CA PRO A 104 7.07 -4.28 4.71
C PRO A 104 6.01 -3.23 5.08
N VAL A 105 6.28 -2.49 6.16
CA VAL A 105 5.41 -1.43 6.65
C VAL A 105 6.14 -0.09 6.60
N VAL A 106 5.49 0.91 6.01
CA VAL A 106 6.03 2.28 5.89
C VAL A 106 5.11 3.25 6.62
N PHE A 107 5.62 3.88 7.68
CA PHE A 107 4.85 4.91 8.38
C PHE A 107 4.98 6.28 7.71
N PHE A 108 3.90 7.06 7.73
CA PHE A 108 3.92 8.42 7.19
C PHE A 108 3.10 9.41 8.03
N LYS A 109 3.49 10.69 7.99
CA LYS A 109 2.82 11.78 8.71
C LYS A 109 2.15 12.73 7.74
N GLY A 110 0.84 12.59 7.57
CA GLY A 110 0.03 13.44 6.70
C GLY A 110 0.23 13.26 5.19
N LYS A 111 1.43 12.91 4.72
CA LYS A 111 1.75 12.60 3.32
C LYS A 111 2.69 11.39 3.24
N LEU A 112 2.41 10.49 2.31
CA LEU A 112 3.31 9.39 1.98
C LEU A 112 4.36 9.87 0.96
N GLU A 113 5.64 9.79 1.34
CA GLU A 113 6.76 10.15 0.48
C GLU A 113 7.19 8.93 -0.36
N PRO A 114 7.16 9.00 -1.70
CA PRO A 114 7.54 7.88 -2.57
C PRO A 114 8.93 7.29 -2.31
N ARG A 115 9.87 8.11 -1.83
CA ARG A 115 11.23 7.66 -1.51
C ARG A 115 11.26 6.63 -0.38
N HIS A 116 10.35 6.72 0.59
CA HIS A 116 10.27 5.72 1.66
C HIS A 116 9.75 4.38 1.15
N VAL A 117 8.83 4.41 0.19
CA VAL A 117 8.33 3.20 -0.48
C VAL A 117 9.41 2.63 -1.40
N LEU A 118 10.14 3.47 -2.13
CA LEU A 118 11.25 3.00 -2.98
C LEU A 118 12.37 2.34 -2.15
N ALA A 119 12.68 2.88 -0.97
CA ALA A 119 13.70 2.33 -0.09
C ALA A 119 13.40 0.91 0.42
N VAL A 120 12.11 0.51 0.49
CA VAL A 120 11.74 -0.87 0.88
C VAL A 120 11.72 -1.84 -0.31
N LEU A 121 11.68 -1.32 -1.55
CA LEU A 121 11.73 -2.12 -2.78
C LEU A 121 13.16 -2.48 -3.20
N GLU A 122 14.11 -1.60 -2.85
CA GLU A 122 15.54 -1.75 -3.11
C GLU A 122 16.31 -1.76 -1.78
N PRO A 123 16.16 -2.81 -0.96
CA PRO A 123 16.82 -2.92 0.35
C PRO A 123 18.35 -3.08 0.26
#